data_AF-A0A094GD13-F1
#
_entry.id   AF-A0A094GD13-F1
#
_cell.length_a   1.000
_cell.length_b   1.000
_cell.length_c   1.000
_cell.angle_alpha   90.00
_cell.angle_beta   90.00
_cell.angle_gamma   90.00
#
_symmetry.space_group_name_H-M   'P 1'
#
loop_
_entity.id
_entity.type
_entity.pdbx_description
1 polymer ?
#
loop_
_entity_poly.entity_id
_entity_poly.type
_entity_poly.pdbx_seq_one_letter_code
_entity_poly.pdbx_strand_id
1 'polypeptide(L)'
;MGAWSVRYNCRIIIYNKKILLIRPKLSLANDGNYYEMRYFTPWKGVRVVEDHSLPRSITKIMGQKTAPIGVGDPTDALISTLDSALGCETCEELFTPQAPHIAMGLDGCEIYTNSSGSHHELRKLHTRVELIVSATLKSGGIYLYANQQGCDGDRLYYDGCALIVVNGKVLAQGSQFSLNDVEVITATIDLEEVRSYREHKSRAMQTRDQPKYERIEVEMSLSSEVDEIDLLLHPSPARAVVYNTPEEKIVYGPACYLFDYLRRSKQAGFFLPLSGGIDSCATAVIVHSMTRLILRAIRLQENPQVLIDLHRICGESEGSTWEPKSPQEIANWIFCTAYMGMEKNSSPETRKRAADLAAIIGANHLDFDIDPVFDAQVKLLTSTTGFEPKFKMYGGTKVSNLALQYVVHSMFSTSIENKKFLTITYNVHV
;
A
#
# COMPACT_ATOMS: atom_id res chain seq x y z
N MET A 1 28.46 -24.77 1.08
CA MET A 1 27.33 -25.61 1.55
C MET A 1 26.07 -24.83 1.24
N GLY A 2 25.40 -25.21 0.15
CA GLY A 2 24.54 -24.33 -0.65
C GLY A 2 23.15 -24.03 -0.07
N ALA A 3 22.57 -22.95 -0.58
CA ALA A 3 21.26 -22.35 -0.29
C ALA A 3 20.00 -23.26 -0.38
N TRP A 4 20.14 -24.58 -0.41
CA TRP A 4 19.07 -25.53 -0.69
C TRP A 4 17.97 -25.64 0.39
N SER A 5 18.24 -25.19 1.61
CA SER A 5 17.32 -25.30 2.75
C SER A 5 17.00 -23.97 3.44
N VAL A 6 17.39 -22.84 2.82
CA VAL A 6 17.20 -21.51 3.40
C VAL A 6 16.25 -20.70 2.53
N ARG A 7 15.32 -19.98 3.17
CA ARG A 7 14.36 -19.12 2.47
C ARG A 7 14.87 -17.69 2.44
N TYR A 8 14.93 -17.12 1.23
CA TYR A 8 15.34 -15.74 0.99
C TYR A 8 14.20 -14.95 0.36
N ASN A 9 14.12 -13.66 0.67
CA ASN A 9 13.32 -12.70 -0.10
C ASN A 9 14.17 -12.31 -1.32
N CYS A 10 13.77 -12.67 -2.54
CA CYS A 10 14.60 -12.51 -3.73
C CYS A 10 13.94 -11.66 -4.80
N ARG A 11 14.79 -10.94 -5.53
CA ARG A 11 14.47 -10.41 -6.86
C ARG A 11 15.01 -11.36 -7.92
N ILE A 12 14.23 -11.60 -8.97
CA ILE A 12 14.66 -12.44 -10.09
C ILE A 12 14.70 -11.54 -11.32
N ILE A 13 15.90 -11.37 -11.89
CA ILE A 13 16.11 -10.59 -13.10
C ILE A 13 16.07 -11.54 -14.29
N ILE A 14 15.17 -11.26 -15.22
CA ILE A 14 14.88 -12.14 -16.36
C ILE A 14 14.99 -11.31 -17.65
N TYR A 15 15.67 -11.87 -18.64
CA TYR A 15 15.74 -11.31 -19.99
C TYR A 15 15.61 -12.43 -21.02
N ASN A 16 14.73 -12.27 -22.01
CA ASN A 16 14.53 -13.21 -23.12
C ASN A 16 14.51 -14.70 -22.71
N LYS A 17 13.64 -15.04 -21.75
CA LYS A 17 13.49 -16.41 -21.21
C LYS A 17 14.77 -16.99 -20.58
N LYS A 18 15.67 -16.13 -20.07
CA LYS A 18 16.84 -16.50 -19.26
C LYS A 18 16.80 -15.77 -17.93
N ILE A 19 16.98 -16.49 -16.82
CA ILE A 19 17.19 -15.87 -15.51
C ILE A 19 18.65 -15.45 -15.49
N LEU A 20 18.87 -14.14 -15.45
CA LEU A 20 20.20 -13.56 -15.40
C LEU A 20 20.76 -13.65 -13.98
N LEU A 21 19.95 -13.27 -12.99
CA LEU A 21 20.37 -13.17 -11.59
C LEU A 21 19.18 -13.39 -10.65
N ILE A 22 19.41 -14.14 -9.59
CA ILE A 22 18.55 -14.22 -8.40
C ILE A 22 19.24 -13.42 -7.29
N ARG A 23 18.73 -12.24 -6.96
CA ARG A 23 19.29 -11.36 -5.94
C ARG A 23 18.50 -11.47 -4.62
N PRO A 24 19.03 -12.17 -3.60
CA PRO A 24 18.41 -12.26 -2.27
C PRO A 24 18.64 -10.99 -1.45
N LYS A 25 17.63 -10.53 -0.70
CA LYS A 25 17.65 -9.35 0.16
C LYS A 25 18.72 -9.47 1.26
N LEU A 26 19.49 -8.40 1.46
CA LEU A 26 20.59 -8.28 2.41
C LEU A 26 20.09 -7.84 3.79
N SER A 27 19.32 -6.76 3.80
CA SER A 27 18.84 -6.12 5.02
C SER A 27 17.34 -6.39 5.16
N LEU A 28 16.98 -7.24 6.12
CA LEU A 28 15.59 -7.57 6.38
C LEU A 28 14.95 -6.55 7.32
N ALA A 29 13.71 -6.15 7.02
CA ALA A 29 12.92 -5.27 7.88
C ALA A 29 12.28 -6.09 9.02
N ASN A 30 12.47 -5.64 10.25
CA ASN A 30 11.99 -6.37 11.43
C ASN A 30 11.53 -5.43 12.57
N ASP A 31 11.04 -4.24 12.21
CA ASP A 31 10.50 -3.21 13.08
C ASP A 31 9.03 -2.92 12.78
N GLY A 32 8.29 -2.41 13.78
CA GLY A 32 6.88 -2.05 13.63
C GLY A 32 6.02 -3.21 13.13
N ASN A 33 5.43 -3.06 11.93
CA ASN A 33 4.60 -4.08 11.29
C ASN A 33 5.41 -5.09 10.44
N TYR A 34 6.73 -4.92 10.30
CA TYR A 34 7.57 -5.82 9.52
C TYR A 34 8.15 -6.93 10.39
N TYR A 35 8.06 -8.17 9.91
CA TYR A 35 8.57 -9.37 10.59
C TYR A 35 9.28 -10.30 9.60
N GLU A 36 10.08 -9.75 8.68
CA GLU A 36 10.69 -10.54 7.59
C GLU A 36 11.58 -11.67 8.13
N MET A 37 12.30 -11.45 9.24
CA MET A 37 13.19 -12.47 9.83
C MET A 37 12.45 -13.70 10.36
N ARG A 38 11.12 -13.61 10.56
CA ARG A 38 10.29 -14.77 10.88
C ARG A 38 10.24 -15.79 9.74
N TYR A 39 10.33 -15.32 8.49
CA TYR A 39 10.12 -16.14 7.30
C TYR A 39 11.37 -16.29 6.44
N PHE A 40 12.23 -15.27 6.43
CA PHE A 40 13.39 -15.17 5.57
C PHE A 40 14.67 -15.07 6.38
N THR A 41 15.76 -15.56 5.81
CA THR A 41 17.11 -15.32 6.30
C THR A 41 17.74 -14.26 5.40
N PRO A 42 18.46 -13.26 5.94
CA PRO A 42 19.26 -12.39 5.10
C PRO A 42 20.31 -13.23 4.35
N TRP A 43 20.69 -12.83 3.14
CA TRP A 43 21.75 -13.56 2.43
C TRP A 43 23.02 -13.63 3.30
N LYS A 44 23.54 -14.85 3.48
CA LYS A 44 24.72 -15.08 4.31
C LYS A 44 25.97 -14.74 3.53
N GLY A 45 26.80 -13.90 4.14
CA GLY A 45 28.08 -13.51 3.59
C GLY A 45 27.94 -12.34 2.63
N VAL A 46 28.68 -11.28 2.93
CA VAL A 46 29.26 -10.48 1.86
C VAL A 46 30.11 -11.48 1.05
N ARG A 47 30.19 -11.37 -0.28
CA ARG A 47 31.23 -12.05 -1.09
C ARG A 47 30.91 -13.47 -1.59
N VAL A 48 29.66 -13.79 -1.97
CA VAL A 48 29.32 -15.11 -2.56
C VAL A 48 28.20 -15.01 -3.59
N VAL A 49 28.54 -15.27 -4.85
CA VAL A 49 27.61 -15.74 -5.89
C VAL A 49 27.82 -17.24 -6.02
N GLU A 50 26.73 -18.00 -6.02
CA GLU A 50 26.74 -19.44 -6.23
C GLU A 50 25.73 -19.83 -7.32
N ASP A 51 25.91 -21.01 -7.89
CA ASP A 51 24.95 -21.56 -8.84
C ASP A 51 23.73 -22.14 -8.09
N HIS A 52 22.56 -21.54 -8.29
CA HIS A 52 21.29 -22.11 -7.85
C HIS A 52 20.71 -23.01 -8.95
N SER A 53 20.48 -24.30 -8.68
CA SER A 53 19.78 -25.12 -9.68
C SER A 53 18.29 -24.85 -9.68
N LEU A 54 17.76 -24.62 -10.88
CA LEU A 54 16.39 -24.20 -11.10
C LEU A 54 15.41 -25.38 -10.99
N PRO A 55 14.15 -25.13 -10.63
CA PRO A 55 13.12 -26.17 -10.63
C PRO A 55 12.96 -26.81 -12.01
N ARG A 56 12.67 -28.11 -12.05
CA ARG A 56 12.48 -28.87 -13.31
C ARG A 56 11.47 -28.23 -14.26
N SER A 57 10.40 -27.63 -13.71
CA SER A 57 9.39 -26.89 -14.49
C SER A 57 10.00 -25.71 -15.24
N ILE A 58 10.85 -24.92 -14.57
CA ILE A 58 11.54 -23.76 -15.15
C ILE A 58 12.59 -24.22 -16.17
N THR A 59 13.41 -25.22 -15.82
CA THR A 59 14.41 -25.78 -16.75
C THR A 59 13.79 -26.35 -18.01
N LYS A 60 12.60 -26.98 -17.93
CA LYS A 60 11.89 -27.49 -19.12
C LYS A 60 11.46 -26.35 -20.07
N ILE A 61 11.09 -25.20 -19.54
CA ILE A 61 10.62 -24.05 -20.32
C ILE A 61 11.79 -23.27 -20.93
N MET A 62 12.84 -23.05 -20.14
CA MET A 62 13.94 -22.13 -20.48
C MET A 62 15.19 -22.84 -21.01
N GLY A 63 15.32 -24.15 -20.81
CA GLY A 63 16.56 -24.90 -21.09
C GLY A 63 17.70 -24.61 -20.10
N GLN A 64 17.50 -23.69 -19.16
CA GLN A 64 18.48 -23.27 -18.16
C GLN A 64 18.43 -24.19 -16.93
N LYS A 65 19.55 -24.82 -16.57
CA LYS A 65 19.64 -25.72 -15.40
C LYS A 65 19.98 -24.99 -14.11
N THR A 66 20.82 -23.97 -14.19
CA THR A 66 21.29 -23.16 -13.06
C THR A 66 21.18 -21.68 -13.38
N ALA A 67 21.02 -20.87 -12.35
CA ALA A 67 21.12 -19.42 -12.42
C ALA A 67 22.04 -18.91 -11.30
N PRO A 68 22.79 -17.83 -11.52
CA PRO A 68 23.51 -17.15 -10.46
C PRO A 68 22.54 -16.71 -9.37
N ILE A 69 22.80 -17.13 -8.12
CA ILE A 69 22.16 -16.58 -6.93
C ILE A 69 23.21 -15.93 -6.06
N GLY A 70 22.82 -14.81 -5.47
CA GLY A 70 23.59 -14.20 -4.41
C GLY A 70 24.00 -12.79 -4.75
N VAL A 71 25.10 -12.41 -4.13
CA VAL A 71 25.56 -11.04 -4.01
C VAL A 71 27.08 -11.16 -4.11
N GLY A 72 27.67 -10.69 -5.21
CA GLY A 72 29.10 -10.86 -5.55
C GLY A 72 30.04 -10.28 -4.50
N ASP A 73 31.35 -10.44 -4.68
CA ASP A 73 32.40 -9.78 -3.88
C ASP A 73 32.93 -8.56 -4.66
N PRO A 74 32.95 -7.35 -4.09
CA PRO A 74 32.58 -7.00 -2.72
C PRO A 74 31.09 -6.83 -2.49
N THR A 75 30.27 -7.05 -3.50
CA THR A 75 28.89 -6.59 -3.59
C THR A 75 28.15 -7.23 -4.76
N ASP A 76 26.83 -7.03 -4.80
CA ASP A 76 25.85 -7.45 -5.81
C ASP A 76 26.40 -7.92 -7.17
N ALA A 77 25.80 -8.92 -7.79
CA ALA A 77 26.06 -9.06 -9.21
C ALA A 77 25.38 -7.87 -9.93
N LEU A 78 26.14 -7.11 -10.71
CA LEU A 78 25.57 -6.11 -11.61
C LEU A 78 25.18 -6.77 -12.92
N ILE A 79 24.07 -6.31 -13.49
CA ILE A 79 23.73 -6.62 -14.86
C ILE A 79 24.43 -5.60 -15.74
N SER A 80 25.37 -6.07 -16.56
CA SER A 80 26.14 -5.24 -17.47
C SER A 80 25.58 -5.44 -18.87
N THR A 81 25.04 -4.37 -19.43
CA THR A 81 24.52 -4.32 -20.82
C THR A 81 25.57 -3.64 -21.69
N LEU A 82 25.36 -3.60 -23.01
CA LEU A 82 26.32 -2.99 -23.94
C LEU A 82 26.51 -1.49 -23.70
N ASP A 83 25.50 -0.82 -23.15
CA ASP A 83 25.44 0.64 -23.02
C ASP A 83 25.27 1.15 -21.58
N SER A 84 24.99 0.28 -20.60
CA SER A 84 24.87 0.68 -19.19
C SER A 84 25.05 -0.49 -18.20
N ALA A 85 25.00 -0.20 -16.89
CA ALA A 85 25.01 -1.18 -15.83
C ALA A 85 23.90 -0.93 -14.80
N LEU A 86 23.24 -2.01 -14.38
CA LEU A 86 22.11 -2.01 -13.47
C LEU A 86 22.37 -2.81 -12.19
N GLY A 87 21.94 -2.26 -11.06
CA GLY A 87 22.00 -2.85 -9.73
C GLY A 87 20.63 -2.91 -9.07
N CYS A 88 20.49 -3.80 -8.10
CA CYS A 88 19.22 -4.04 -7.41
C CYS A 88 19.35 -3.76 -5.91
N GLU A 89 18.56 -2.83 -5.42
CA GLU A 89 18.22 -2.69 -4.01
C GLU A 89 16.84 -3.29 -3.74
N THR A 90 16.56 -3.65 -2.49
CA THR A 90 15.23 -4.14 -2.09
C THR A 90 14.74 -3.43 -0.85
N CYS A 91 13.70 -2.60 -1.00
CA CYS A 91 12.95 -1.97 0.09
C CYS A 91 13.86 -1.31 1.15
N GLU A 92 13.95 -1.94 2.33
CA GLU A 92 14.69 -1.50 3.51
C GLU A 92 16.17 -1.20 3.25
N GLU A 93 16.78 -1.83 2.24
CA GLU A 93 18.21 -1.63 1.92
C GLU A 93 18.55 -0.15 1.67
N LEU A 94 17.63 0.64 1.10
CA LEU A 94 17.77 2.09 0.88
C LEU A 94 17.94 2.87 2.20
N PHE A 95 17.28 2.42 3.26
CA PHE A 95 17.21 3.13 4.54
C PHE A 95 18.44 2.85 5.43
N THR A 96 19.29 1.90 5.03
CA THR A 96 20.48 1.54 5.80
C THR A 96 21.61 2.55 5.60
N PRO A 97 22.44 2.83 6.62
CA PRO A 97 23.53 3.81 6.51
C PRO A 97 24.55 3.50 5.40
N GLN A 98 24.78 2.21 5.14
CA GLN A 98 25.65 1.71 4.09
C GLN A 98 24.82 1.02 3.00
N ALA A 99 23.84 1.75 2.46
CA ALA A 99 22.95 1.24 1.42
C ALA A 99 23.72 0.76 0.17
N PRO A 100 23.27 -0.33 -0.49
CA PRO A 100 24.00 -0.95 -1.61
C PRO A 100 24.34 -0.01 -2.78
N HIS A 101 23.48 0.97 -3.08
CA HIS A 101 23.67 1.92 -4.18
C HIS A 101 24.97 2.73 -4.06
N ILE A 102 25.49 2.93 -2.84
CA ILE A 102 26.73 3.68 -2.61
C ILE A 102 27.90 2.97 -3.31
N ALA A 103 28.11 1.71 -2.98
CA ALA A 103 29.17 0.91 -3.58
C ALA A 103 28.87 0.61 -5.05
N MET A 104 27.61 0.37 -5.43
CA MET A 104 27.21 0.11 -6.82
C MET A 104 27.56 1.30 -7.69
N GLY A 105 27.21 2.50 -7.22
CA GLY A 105 27.47 3.75 -7.91
C GLY A 105 28.97 4.01 -8.05
N LEU A 106 29.76 3.74 -7.01
CA LEU A 106 31.22 3.85 -7.08
C LEU A 106 31.82 2.86 -8.08
N ASP A 107 31.26 1.66 -8.25
CA ASP A 107 31.72 0.71 -9.29
C ASP A 107 31.12 0.93 -10.69
N GLY A 108 30.43 2.06 -10.88
CA GLY A 108 29.94 2.50 -12.18
C GLY A 108 28.56 1.98 -12.57
N CYS A 109 27.79 1.38 -11.64
CA CYS A 109 26.36 1.14 -11.85
C CYS A 109 25.65 2.47 -12.11
N GLU A 110 24.91 2.60 -13.20
CA GLU A 110 24.21 3.84 -13.58
C GLU A 110 22.72 3.79 -13.20
N ILE A 111 22.13 2.59 -13.14
CA ILE A 111 20.70 2.39 -12.85
C ILE A 111 20.53 1.54 -11.60
N TYR A 112 19.92 2.11 -10.58
CA TYR A 112 19.49 1.39 -9.38
C TYR A 112 18.00 1.10 -9.48
N THR A 113 17.62 -0.15 -9.22
CA THR A 113 16.20 -0.50 -9.09
C THR A 113 15.89 -0.86 -7.66
N ASN A 114 14.77 -0.42 -7.12
CA ASN A 114 14.27 -0.77 -5.80
C ASN A 114 12.82 -1.22 -5.88
N SER A 115 12.58 -2.51 -5.64
CA SER A 115 11.24 -3.06 -5.46
C SER A 115 10.89 -3.10 -3.97
N SER A 116 9.74 -2.51 -3.63
CA SER A 116 9.30 -2.31 -2.25
C SER A 116 7.92 -2.88 -1.96
N GLY A 117 7.72 -3.22 -0.68
CA GLY A 117 6.42 -3.45 -0.06
C GLY A 117 6.30 -2.54 1.16
N SER A 118 6.32 -1.22 0.93
CA SER A 118 6.31 -0.20 1.98
C SER A 118 4.90 0.31 2.20
N HIS A 119 4.34 0.03 3.38
CA HIS A 119 2.99 0.44 3.73
C HIS A 119 2.88 1.95 4.01
N HIS A 120 1.65 2.46 3.86
CA HIS A 120 1.26 3.82 4.20
C HIS A 120 1.44 4.09 5.69
N GLU A 121 2.10 5.19 5.98
CA GLU A 121 2.15 5.77 7.31
C GLU A 121 2.07 7.28 7.16
N LEU A 122 1.29 7.93 8.03
CA LEU A 122 1.03 9.35 7.91
C LEU A 122 2.37 10.12 8.00
N ARG A 123 2.68 10.91 6.95
CA ARG A 123 3.91 11.71 6.78
C ARG A 123 5.19 10.96 6.36
N LYS A 124 5.19 9.63 6.28
CA LYS A 124 6.38 8.83 5.91
C LYS A 124 6.86 9.01 4.47
N LEU A 125 5.95 9.30 3.53
CA LEU A 125 6.30 9.43 2.11
C LEU A 125 7.42 10.47 1.88
N HIS A 126 7.45 11.54 2.67
CA HIS A 126 8.47 12.58 2.53
C HIS A 126 9.88 12.02 2.72
N THR A 127 10.12 11.32 3.82
CA THR A 127 11.40 10.66 4.12
C THR A 127 11.81 9.69 3.02
N ARG A 128 10.86 8.90 2.49
CA ARG A 128 11.13 7.95 1.39
C ARG A 128 11.62 8.69 0.15
N VAL A 129 10.92 9.73 -0.28
CA VAL A 129 11.29 10.53 -1.46
C VAL A 129 12.65 11.18 -1.25
N GLU A 130 12.89 11.80 -0.08
CA GLU A 130 14.15 12.48 0.23
C GLU A 130 15.35 11.52 0.19
N LEU A 131 15.19 10.30 0.69
CA LEU A 131 16.26 9.29 0.63
C LEU A 131 16.57 8.86 -0.81
N ILE A 132 15.55 8.65 -1.64
CA ILE A 132 15.73 8.30 -3.06
C ILE A 132 16.41 9.46 -3.82
N VAL A 133 15.95 10.69 -3.58
CA VAL A 133 16.54 11.90 -4.15
C VAL A 133 18.00 12.05 -3.70
N SER A 134 18.27 11.91 -2.40
CA SER A 134 19.61 12.01 -1.82
C SER A 134 20.57 10.96 -2.38
N ALA A 135 20.11 9.72 -2.58
CA ALA A 135 20.90 8.61 -3.13
C ALA A 135 21.49 8.96 -4.51
N THR A 136 20.67 9.53 -5.39
CA THR A 136 21.13 9.95 -6.74
C THR A 136 21.79 11.32 -6.75
N LEU A 137 21.38 12.24 -5.87
CA LEU A 137 22.01 13.55 -5.75
C LEU A 137 23.49 13.42 -5.35
N LYS A 138 23.81 12.53 -4.41
CA LYS A 138 25.18 12.30 -3.93
C LYS A 138 26.02 11.46 -4.88
N SER A 139 25.47 10.37 -5.41
CA SER A 139 26.23 9.37 -6.16
C SER A 139 26.15 9.52 -7.68
N GLY A 140 25.21 10.32 -8.17
CA GLY A 140 24.76 10.31 -9.56
C GLY A 140 24.05 8.99 -9.92
N GLY A 141 23.30 9.01 -11.02
CA GLY A 141 22.60 7.85 -11.55
C GLY A 141 21.10 7.98 -11.55
N ILE A 142 20.46 6.90 -12.01
CA ILE A 142 19.02 6.75 -12.19
C ILE A 142 18.52 5.81 -11.10
N TYR A 143 17.48 6.19 -10.40
CA TYR A 143 16.84 5.38 -9.36
C TYR A 143 15.40 5.11 -9.74
N LEU A 144 15.09 3.84 -9.95
CA LEU A 144 13.76 3.32 -10.27
C LEU A 144 13.17 2.71 -9.01
N TYR A 145 12.16 3.35 -8.44
CA TYR A 145 11.44 2.87 -7.28
C TYR A 145 10.06 2.36 -7.67
N ALA A 146 9.75 1.12 -7.32
CA ALA A 146 8.44 0.52 -7.49
C ALA A 146 7.96 -0.02 -6.14
N ASN A 147 6.68 0.16 -5.85
CA ASN A 147 6.07 -0.27 -4.60
C ASN A 147 4.71 -0.90 -4.87
N GLN A 148 4.31 -1.82 -4.01
CA GLN A 148 2.94 -2.33 -3.99
C GLN A 148 1.94 -1.19 -3.75
N GLN A 149 0.74 -1.32 -4.32
CA GLN A 149 -0.36 -0.38 -4.11
C GLN A 149 -1.64 -1.14 -3.77
N GLY A 150 -2.39 -0.64 -2.78
CA GLY A 150 -3.64 -1.26 -2.33
C GLY A 150 -3.51 -2.01 -1.00
N CYS A 151 -4.61 -2.62 -0.56
CA CYS A 151 -4.61 -3.62 0.52
C CYS A 151 -4.28 -5.00 -0.07
N ASP A 152 -3.62 -5.91 0.65
CA ASP A 152 -3.30 -7.27 0.17
C ASP A 152 -3.85 -8.41 1.03
N GLY A 153 -4.71 -8.08 2.00
CA GLY A 153 -5.43 -9.06 2.80
C GLY A 153 -5.31 -8.86 4.31
N ASP A 154 -4.62 -7.82 4.76
CA ASP A 154 -4.50 -7.49 6.18
C ASP A 154 -4.95 -6.04 6.50
N ARG A 155 -4.44 -5.47 7.59
CA ARG A 155 -4.76 -4.12 8.06
C ARG A 155 -3.93 -3.02 7.42
N LEU A 156 -2.97 -3.35 6.57
CA LEU A 156 -2.07 -2.41 5.94
C LEU A 156 -2.59 -2.00 4.56
N TYR A 157 -2.28 -0.76 4.20
CA TYR A 157 -2.47 -0.25 2.86
C TYR A 157 -1.10 0.13 2.31
N TYR A 158 -0.74 -0.37 1.14
CA TYR A 158 0.50 -0.01 0.46
C TYR A 158 0.25 1.19 -0.45
N ASP A 159 1.06 2.23 -0.29
CA ASP A 159 0.79 3.54 -0.89
C ASP A 159 1.45 3.79 -2.24
N GLY A 160 1.92 2.74 -2.93
CA GLY A 160 2.51 2.86 -4.25
C GLY A 160 3.57 3.97 -4.29
N CYS A 161 3.28 5.03 -5.04
CA CYS A 161 4.17 6.17 -5.28
C CYS A 161 5.49 5.72 -5.89
N ALA A 162 5.39 4.99 -7.01
CA ALA A 162 6.54 4.69 -7.86
C ALA A 162 7.27 5.99 -8.25
N LEU A 163 8.60 5.95 -8.34
CA LEU A 163 9.42 7.13 -8.65
C LEU A 163 10.51 6.80 -9.66
N ILE A 164 10.77 7.74 -10.56
CA ILE A 164 11.97 7.75 -11.39
C ILE A 164 12.74 9.03 -11.07
N VAL A 165 13.97 8.88 -10.57
CA VAL A 165 14.82 9.98 -10.13
C VAL A 165 16.17 9.91 -10.82
N VAL A 166 16.68 11.03 -11.33
CA VAL A 166 17.96 11.13 -12.01
C VAL A 166 18.76 12.27 -11.40
N ASN A 167 19.94 11.97 -10.86
CA ASN A 167 20.86 12.98 -10.30
C ASN A 167 20.17 13.96 -9.32
N GLY A 168 19.28 13.46 -8.46
CA GLY A 168 18.51 14.26 -7.51
C GLY A 168 17.26 14.95 -8.06
N LYS A 169 16.94 14.80 -9.35
CA LYS A 169 15.73 15.36 -9.99
C LYS A 169 14.69 14.27 -10.20
N VAL A 170 13.45 14.51 -9.79
CA VAL A 170 12.34 13.58 -10.04
C VAL A 170 11.81 13.80 -11.46
N LEU A 171 11.74 12.73 -12.26
CA LEU A 171 11.23 12.77 -13.63
C LEU A 171 9.80 12.23 -13.71
N ALA A 172 9.49 11.17 -12.95
CA ALA A 172 8.16 10.59 -12.89
C ALA A 172 7.79 10.21 -11.46
N GLN A 173 6.51 10.35 -11.13
CA GLN A 173 5.93 10.00 -9.84
C GLN A 173 4.56 9.39 -10.09
N GLY A 174 4.36 8.16 -9.61
CA GLY A 174 3.07 7.47 -9.61
C GLY A 174 2.15 7.95 -8.49
N SER A 175 0.90 7.51 -8.54
CA SER A 175 -0.12 7.83 -7.55
C SER A 175 0.23 7.28 -6.15
N GLN A 176 -0.13 8.03 -5.10
CA GLN A 176 -0.05 7.52 -3.72
C GLN A 176 -1.28 6.65 -3.38
N PHE A 177 -2.45 7.07 -3.84
CA PHE A 177 -3.73 6.40 -3.62
C PHE A 177 -4.46 6.30 -4.95
N SER A 178 -4.84 5.09 -5.34
CA SER A 178 -5.51 4.82 -6.60
C SER A 178 -6.40 3.59 -6.47
N LEU A 179 -7.38 3.45 -7.37
CA LEU A 179 -8.19 2.24 -7.55
C LEU A 179 -7.71 1.40 -8.74
N ASN A 180 -6.58 1.77 -9.35
CA ASN A 180 -5.96 1.01 -10.43
C ASN A 180 -5.21 -0.18 -9.82
N ASP A 181 -5.48 -1.38 -10.33
CA ASP A 181 -4.73 -2.57 -9.92
C ASP A 181 -3.28 -2.56 -10.45
N VAL A 182 -3.04 -1.82 -11.54
CA VAL A 182 -1.72 -1.67 -12.16
C VAL A 182 -1.51 -0.21 -12.55
N GLU A 183 -0.37 0.36 -12.14
CA GLU A 183 0.10 1.67 -12.58
C GLU A 183 1.55 1.53 -13.05
N VAL A 184 1.86 2.08 -14.23
CA VAL A 184 3.21 2.09 -14.81
C VAL A 184 3.60 3.53 -15.07
N ILE A 185 4.79 3.91 -14.61
CA ILE A 185 5.41 5.19 -14.93
C ILE A 185 6.66 4.96 -15.78
N THR A 186 6.91 5.89 -16.69
CA THR A 186 8.03 5.84 -17.63
C THR A 186 8.72 7.19 -17.69
N ALA A 187 10.01 7.20 -18.02
CA ALA A 187 10.76 8.39 -18.35
C ALA A 187 11.84 8.03 -19.37
N THR A 188 12.10 8.95 -20.30
CA THR A 188 13.22 8.90 -21.24
C THR A 188 14.39 9.65 -20.62
N ILE A 189 15.58 9.04 -20.57
CA ILE A 189 16.74 9.59 -19.87
C ILE A 189 17.97 9.48 -20.79
N ASP A 190 18.78 10.53 -20.80
CA ASP A 190 20.11 10.51 -21.43
C ASP A 190 21.16 9.97 -20.44
N LEU A 191 21.79 8.85 -20.77
CA LEU A 191 22.84 8.26 -19.94
C LEU A 191 24.09 9.16 -19.84
N GLU A 192 24.33 10.02 -20.83
CA GLU A 192 25.44 10.97 -20.78
C GLU A 192 25.21 12.06 -19.72
N GLU A 193 23.95 12.37 -19.35
CA GLU A 193 23.66 13.25 -18.20
C GLU A 193 24.17 12.61 -16.89
N VAL A 194 24.07 11.29 -16.75
CA VAL A 194 24.60 10.57 -15.57
C VAL A 194 26.13 10.59 -15.57
N ARG A 195 26.76 10.29 -16.71
CA ARG A 195 28.21 10.21 -16.83
C ARG A 195 28.89 11.54 -16.57
N SER A 196 28.37 12.61 -17.19
CA SER A 196 28.84 13.99 -16.98
C SER A 196 28.60 14.47 -15.55
N TYR A 197 27.44 14.16 -14.94
CA TYR A 197 27.17 14.50 -13.54
C TYR A 197 28.16 13.85 -12.57
N ARG A 198 28.70 12.68 -12.91
CA ARG A 198 29.67 11.94 -12.08
C ARG A 198 31.10 12.45 -12.21
N GLU A 199 31.38 13.44 -13.06
CA GLU A 199 32.71 13.99 -13.33
C GLU A 199 33.22 14.87 -12.17
N HIS A 200 33.44 14.23 -11.02
CA HIS A 200 33.99 14.86 -9.83
C HIS A 200 35.24 14.11 -9.37
N LYS A 201 36.39 14.82 -9.26
CA LYS A 201 37.69 14.20 -8.90
C LYS A 201 37.65 13.44 -7.58
N SER A 202 36.97 13.96 -6.56
CA SER A 202 36.83 13.31 -5.25
C SER A 202 36.06 11.99 -5.31
N ARG A 203 35.06 11.88 -6.20
CA ARG A 203 34.35 10.63 -6.48
C ARG A 203 35.24 9.64 -7.21
N ALA A 204 36.00 10.09 -8.22
CA ALA A 204 36.92 9.24 -8.97
C ALA A 204 37.99 8.59 -8.07
N MET A 205 38.51 9.33 -7.08
CA MET A 205 39.45 8.77 -6.10
C MET A 205 38.84 7.63 -5.28
N GLN A 206 37.59 7.77 -4.83
CA GLN A 206 36.88 6.70 -4.11
C GLN A 206 36.55 5.52 -5.03
N THR A 207 36.20 5.79 -6.29
CA THR A 207 35.93 4.77 -7.32
C THR A 207 37.16 3.89 -7.56
N ARG A 208 38.37 4.48 -7.55
CA ARG A 208 39.62 3.72 -7.71
C ARG A 208 39.80 2.67 -6.61
N ASP A 209 39.45 3.03 -5.38
CA ASP A 209 39.67 2.19 -4.20
C ASP A 209 38.45 1.28 -3.91
N GLN A 210 37.35 1.45 -4.65
CA GLN A 210 36.15 0.62 -4.57
C GLN A 210 36.41 -0.76 -5.19
N PRO A 211 36.20 -1.86 -4.45
CA PRO A 211 36.34 -3.18 -5.03
C PRO A 211 35.23 -3.47 -6.06
N LYS A 212 35.55 -4.32 -7.03
CA LYS A 212 34.77 -4.55 -8.27
C LYS A 212 33.62 -5.51 -8.06
N TYR A 213 32.42 -5.13 -8.49
CA TYR A 213 31.26 -6.01 -8.51
C TYR A 213 31.44 -7.13 -9.55
N GLU A 214 30.88 -8.31 -9.28
CA GLU A 214 30.73 -9.34 -10.32
C GLU A 214 29.76 -8.83 -11.39
N ARG A 215 30.10 -8.99 -12.67
CA ARG A 215 29.29 -8.51 -13.79
C ARG A 215 28.73 -9.67 -14.58
N ILE A 216 27.40 -9.72 -14.65
CA ILE A 216 26.68 -10.61 -15.55
C ILE A 216 26.49 -9.84 -16.84
N GLU A 217 27.34 -10.15 -17.82
CA GLU A 217 27.28 -9.55 -19.14
C GLU A 217 26.05 -10.06 -19.91
N VAL A 218 25.32 -9.12 -20.49
CA VAL A 218 24.12 -9.37 -21.29
C VAL A 218 24.28 -8.66 -22.62
N GLU A 219 24.20 -9.43 -23.70
CA GLU A 219 24.27 -8.93 -25.07
C GLU A 219 22.94 -8.25 -25.46
N MET A 220 22.73 -7.05 -24.91
CA MET A 220 21.60 -6.17 -25.21
C MET A 220 21.97 -4.71 -24.96
N SER A 221 21.26 -3.79 -25.61
CA SER A 221 21.34 -2.34 -25.37
C SER A 221 20.02 -1.84 -24.79
N LEU A 222 20.08 -1.03 -23.73
CA LEU A 222 18.88 -0.41 -23.13
C LEU A 222 18.37 0.76 -23.98
N SER A 223 19.26 1.39 -24.75
CA SER A 223 18.96 2.43 -25.72
C SER A 223 18.78 1.85 -27.13
N SER A 224 18.00 2.55 -27.96
CA SER A 224 17.83 2.21 -29.38
C SER A 224 19.16 2.32 -30.13
N GLU A 225 19.32 1.51 -31.18
CA GLU A 225 20.51 1.59 -32.04
C GLU A 225 20.59 2.95 -32.75
N VAL A 226 21.82 3.35 -33.10
CA VAL A 226 22.13 4.65 -33.74
C VAL A 226 21.40 4.86 -35.07
N ASP A 227 20.98 3.77 -35.73
CA ASP A 227 20.24 3.82 -36.99
C ASP A 227 18.72 4.07 -36.80
N GLU A 228 18.23 4.04 -35.56
CA GLU A 228 16.83 4.30 -35.16
C GLU A 228 16.71 5.57 -34.29
N ILE A 229 17.49 6.63 -34.59
CA ILE A 229 17.38 7.90 -33.88
C ILE A 229 16.04 8.56 -34.19
N ASP A 230 15.12 8.50 -33.23
CA ASP A 230 13.93 9.33 -33.20
C ASP A 230 14.30 10.75 -32.77
N LEU A 231 14.34 11.69 -33.73
CA LEU A 231 14.66 13.10 -33.47
C LEU A 231 13.60 13.82 -32.61
N LEU A 232 12.41 13.23 -32.43
CA LEU A 232 11.39 13.75 -31.52
C LEU A 232 11.57 13.23 -30.09
N LEU A 233 12.42 12.22 -29.90
CA LEU A 233 12.72 11.68 -28.58
C LEU A 233 13.62 12.66 -27.82
N HIS A 234 13.12 13.17 -26.71
CA HIS A 234 13.88 14.04 -25.82
C HIS A 234 13.82 13.51 -24.39
N PRO A 235 14.82 13.84 -23.55
CA PRO A 235 14.76 13.51 -22.13
C PRO A 235 13.49 14.05 -21.47
N SER A 236 12.93 13.27 -20.55
CA SER A 236 11.76 13.68 -19.78
C SER A 236 12.13 14.86 -18.87
N PRO A 237 11.29 15.90 -18.79
CA PRO A 237 11.57 17.07 -17.96
C PRO A 237 11.48 16.72 -16.47
N ALA A 238 12.31 17.38 -15.67
CA ALA A 238 12.18 17.31 -14.22
C ALA A 238 10.86 17.92 -13.74
N ARG A 239 10.28 17.35 -12.69
CA ARG A 239 9.05 17.82 -12.06
C ARG A 239 9.21 17.96 -10.55
N ALA A 240 8.40 18.83 -9.97
CA ALA A 240 8.25 18.88 -8.52
C ALA A 240 7.54 17.62 -8.02
N VAL A 241 7.94 17.19 -6.81
CA VAL A 241 7.24 16.12 -6.09
C VAL A 241 5.93 16.66 -5.57
N VAL A 242 4.86 15.90 -5.80
CA VAL A 242 3.53 16.22 -5.29
C VAL A 242 3.30 15.43 -4.01
N TYR A 243 2.95 16.13 -2.94
CA TYR A 243 2.60 15.53 -1.67
C TYR A 243 1.15 15.84 -1.34
N ASN A 244 0.39 14.81 -0.97
CA ASN A 244 -0.93 14.98 -0.38
C ASN A 244 -0.80 15.61 1.01
N THR A 245 -1.74 16.48 1.39
CA THR A 245 -1.83 17.01 2.75
C THR A 245 -2.15 15.90 3.75
N PRO A 246 -1.94 16.11 5.06
CA PRO A 246 -2.34 15.13 6.07
C PRO A 246 -3.83 14.74 5.98
N GLU A 247 -4.71 15.70 5.73
CA GLU A 247 -6.16 15.50 5.61
C GLU A 247 -6.48 14.64 4.37
N GLU A 248 -5.86 14.95 3.22
CA GLU A 248 -6.01 14.15 2.01
C GLU A 248 -5.53 12.71 2.22
N LYS A 249 -4.42 12.50 2.94
CA LYS A 249 -3.92 11.15 3.27
C LYS A 249 -4.89 10.37 4.16
N ILE A 250 -5.50 11.03 5.14
CA ILE A 250 -6.52 10.44 6.02
C ILE A 250 -7.78 10.07 5.24
N VAL A 251 -8.12 10.83 4.20
CA VAL A 251 -9.34 10.64 3.42
C VAL A 251 -9.15 9.64 2.28
N TYR A 252 -8.01 9.65 1.57
CA TYR A 252 -7.79 8.80 0.40
C TYR A 252 -7.23 7.42 0.75
N GLY A 253 -6.28 7.31 1.68
CA GLY A 253 -5.68 6.01 2.04
C GLY A 253 -6.70 5.01 2.57
N PRO A 254 -7.42 5.34 3.67
CA PRO A 254 -8.51 4.52 4.18
C PRO A 254 -9.64 4.30 3.16
N ALA A 255 -9.94 5.25 2.28
CA ALA A 255 -10.96 5.05 1.25
C ALA A 255 -10.57 3.98 0.23
N CYS A 256 -9.34 4.03 -0.31
CA CYS A 256 -8.83 2.98 -1.19
C CYS A 256 -8.75 1.63 -0.47
N TYR A 257 -8.32 1.62 0.81
CA TYR A 257 -8.30 0.42 1.64
C TYR A 257 -9.70 -0.21 1.77
N LEU A 258 -10.72 0.58 2.10
CA LEU A 258 -12.09 0.10 2.24
C LEU A 258 -12.62 -0.46 0.92
N PHE A 259 -12.30 0.15 -0.22
CA PHE A 259 -12.71 -0.39 -1.52
C PHE A 259 -12.09 -1.77 -1.78
N ASP A 260 -10.78 -1.91 -1.58
CA ASP A 260 -10.10 -3.20 -1.71
C ASP A 260 -10.65 -4.24 -0.75
N TYR A 261 -10.90 -3.85 0.50
CA TYR A 261 -11.46 -4.74 1.51
C TYR A 261 -12.86 -5.21 1.11
N LEU A 262 -13.73 -4.31 0.65
CA LEU A 262 -15.09 -4.63 0.22
C LEU A 262 -15.09 -5.54 -1.00
N ARG A 263 -14.32 -5.19 -2.04
CA ARG A 263 -14.32 -5.96 -3.29
C ARG A 263 -13.74 -7.37 -3.11
N ARG A 264 -12.75 -7.53 -2.21
CA ARG A 264 -12.07 -8.81 -1.96
C ARG A 264 -12.74 -9.69 -0.90
N SER A 265 -13.38 -9.09 0.10
CA SER A 265 -14.20 -9.83 1.07
C SER A 265 -15.49 -10.40 0.48
N LYS A 266 -15.84 -9.97 -0.74
CA LYS A 266 -17.08 -10.34 -1.45
C LYS A 266 -18.36 -10.00 -0.70
N GLN A 267 -18.29 -9.06 0.24
CA GLN A 267 -19.46 -8.52 0.92
C GLN A 267 -20.23 -7.55 0.01
N ALA A 268 -21.48 -7.27 0.37
CA ALA A 268 -22.41 -6.43 -0.38
C ALA A 268 -22.35 -4.94 0.02
N GLY A 269 -21.63 -4.60 1.08
CA GLY A 269 -21.43 -3.21 1.49
C GLY A 269 -20.88 -3.06 2.90
N PHE A 270 -21.06 -1.87 3.45
CA PHE A 270 -20.75 -1.50 4.83
C PHE A 270 -21.99 -1.25 5.68
N PHE A 271 -21.89 -1.62 6.95
CA PHE A 271 -22.79 -1.22 7.99
C PHE A 271 -22.03 -0.37 9.04
N LEU A 272 -22.53 0.82 9.36
CA LEU A 272 -21.91 1.71 10.35
C LEU A 272 -22.95 2.19 11.40
N PRO A 273 -22.77 1.86 12.68
CA PRO A 273 -23.43 2.58 13.76
C PRO A 273 -23.03 4.06 13.72
N LEU A 274 -23.96 4.96 13.40
CA LEU A 274 -23.69 6.38 13.24
C LEU A 274 -24.24 7.14 14.44
N SER A 275 -23.37 7.53 15.37
CA SER A 275 -23.80 8.18 16.63
C SER A 275 -24.00 9.70 16.52
N GLY A 276 -23.59 10.31 15.40
CA GLY A 276 -23.55 11.78 15.26
C GLY A 276 -22.40 12.44 16.05
N GLY A 277 -21.47 11.63 16.55
CA GLY A 277 -20.19 12.04 17.10
C GLY A 277 -19.07 12.03 16.05
N ILE A 278 -17.97 12.73 16.33
CA ILE A 278 -16.93 13.04 15.34
C ILE A 278 -16.31 11.81 14.67
N ASP A 279 -16.05 10.74 15.43
CA ASP A 279 -15.40 9.53 14.90
C ASP A 279 -16.29 8.79 13.90
N SER A 280 -17.55 8.55 14.28
CA SER A 280 -18.54 7.92 13.39
C SER A 280 -18.79 8.75 12.12
N CYS A 281 -18.81 10.08 12.26
CA CYS A 281 -18.95 10.99 11.13
C CYS A 281 -17.70 10.96 10.23
N ALA A 282 -16.49 10.91 10.81
CA ALA A 282 -15.25 10.80 10.05
C ALA A 282 -15.21 9.49 9.24
N THR A 283 -15.58 8.37 9.85
CA THR A 283 -15.71 7.08 9.15
C THR A 283 -16.73 7.16 8.01
N ALA A 284 -17.90 7.75 8.24
CA ALA A 284 -18.91 7.94 7.19
C ALA A 284 -18.40 8.80 6.02
N VAL A 285 -17.63 9.85 6.31
CA VAL A 285 -17.01 10.71 5.29
C VAL A 285 -15.91 9.96 4.52
N ILE A 286 -15.15 9.06 5.15
CA ILE A 286 -14.19 8.20 4.46
C ILE A 286 -14.91 7.25 3.48
N VAL A 287 -16.01 6.62 3.89
CA VAL A 287 -16.83 5.80 2.97
C VAL A 287 -17.38 6.65 1.82
N HIS A 288 -17.82 7.88 2.10
CA HIS A 288 -18.24 8.80 1.04
C HIS A 288 -17.09 9.17 0.10
N SER A 289 -15.88 9.42 0.61
CA SER A 289 -14.67 9.62 -0.21
C SER A 289 -14.41 8.43 -1.14
N MET A 290 -14.54 7.21 -0.63
CA MET A 290 -14.44 5.99 -1.43
C MET A 290 -15.45 6.00 -2.58
N THR A 291 -16.73 6.31 -2.33
CA THR A 291 -17.73 6.40 -3.42
C THR A 291 -17.41 7.47 -4.47
N ARG A 292 -16.79 8.59 -4.05
CA ARG A 292 -16.33 9.63 -4.98
C ARG A 292 -15.17 9.15 -5.85
N LEU A 293 -14.22 8.41 -5.27
CA LEU A 293 -13.11 7.80 -6.01
C LEU A 293 -13.61 6.76 -7.02
N ILE A 294 -14.57 5.91 -6.63
CA ILE A 294 -15.20 4.93 -7.52
C ILE A 294 -15.84 5.63 -8.72
N LEU A 295 -16.68 6.64 -8.47
CA LEU A 295 -17.34 7.39 -9.54
C LEU A 295 -16.33 8.09 -10.47
N ARG A 296 -15.26 8.65 -9.89
CA ARG A 296 -14.19 9.28 -10.67
C ARG A 296 -13.50 8.27 -11.59
N ALA A 297 -13.11 7.11 -11.06
CA ALA A 297 -12.44 6.06 -11.83
C ALA A 297 -13.32 5.55 -12.98
N ILE A 298 -14.63 5.40 -12.75
CA ILE A 298 -15.61 5.03 -13.79
C ILE A 298 -15.69 6.11 -14.87
N ARG A 299 -15.87 7.38 -14.47
CA ARG A 299 -16.02 8.50 -15.42
C ARG A 299 -14.78 8.77 -16.27
N LEU A 300 -13.61 8.62 -15.68
CA LEU A 300 -12.33 8.81 -16.37
C LEU A 300 -11.90 7.54 -17.14
N GLN A 301 -12.66 6.44 -17.02
CA GLN A 301 -12.36 5.15 -17.62
C GLN A 301 -10.93 4.66 -17.30
N GLU A 302 -10.44 4.97 -16.11
CA GLU A 302 -9.07 4.65 -15.67
C GLU A 302 -8.90 3.15 -15.43
N ASN A 303 -9.93 2.50 -14.87
CA ASN A 303 -9.93 1.07 -14.58
C ASN A 303 -11.33 0.45 -14.78
N PRO A 304 -11.55 -0.31 -15.86
CA PRO A 304 -12.82 -1.01 -16.11
C PRO A 304 -13.20 -1.99 -14.99
N GLN A 305 -12.22 -2.55 -14.26
CA GLN A 305 -12.48 -3.49 -13.17
C GLN A 305 -13.25 -2.83 -12.02
N VAL A 306 -13.12 -1.51 -11.81
CA VAL A 306 -13.85 -0.80 -10.76
C VAL A 306 -15.36 -0.85 -10.98
N LEU A 307 -15.82 -0.71 -12.24
CA LEU A 307 -17.24 -0.81 -12.57
C LEU A 307 -17.75 -2.24 -12.41
N ILE A 308 -16.98 -3.22 -12.87
CA ILE A 308 -17.30 -4.65 -12.73
C ILE A 308 -17.43 -5.04 -11.25
N ASP A 309 -16.49 -4.60 -10.42
CA ASP A 309 -16.51 -4.85 -8.99
C ASP A 309 -17.70 -4.15 -8.33
N LEU A 310 -18.03 -2.93 -8.75
CA LEU A 310 -19.21 -2.21 -8.25
C LEU A 310 -20.51 -2.93 -8.59
N HIS A 311 -20.70 -3.35 -9.85
CA HIS A 311 -21.88 -4.12 -10.28
C HIS A 311 -22.03 -5.40 -9.45
N ARG A 312 -20.93 -6.11 -9.23
CA ARG A 312 -20.92 -7.32 -8.39
C ARG A 312 -21.33 -7.01 -6.95
N ILE A 313 -20.83 -5.92 -6.36
CA ILE A 313 -21.17 -5.52 -4.98
C ILE A 313 -22.65 -5.16 -4.87
N CYS A 314 -23.18 -4.40 -5.84
CA CYS A 314 -24.60 -4.01 -5.88
C CYS A 314 -25.55 -5.18 -6.20
N GLY A 315 -25.02 -6.32 -6.67
CA GLY A 315 -25.84 -7.47 -7.07
C GLY A 315 -26.56 -7.26 -8.41
N GLU A 316 -25.99 -6.45 -9.29
CA GLU A 316 -26.49 -6.23 -10.65
C GLU A 316 -26.37 -7.50 -11.50
N SER A 317 -27.27 -7.64 -12.48
CA SER A 317 -27.23 -8.77 -13.42
C SER A 317 -26.01 -8.72 -14.34
N GLU A 318 -25.51 -9.89 -14.75
CA GLU A 318 -24.46 -9.98 -15.77
C GLU A 318 -24.87 -9.25 -17.06
N GLY A 319 -24.06 -8.29 -17.50
CA GLY A 319 -24.35 -7.45 -18.67
C GLY A 319 -25.15 -6.18 -18.38
N SER A 320 -25.36 -5.81 -17.12
CA SER A 320 -25.94 -4.50 -16.76
C SER A 320 -25.11 -3.35 -17.34
N THR A 321 -25.79 -2.35 -17.90
CA THR A 321 -25.19 -1.10 -18.39
C THR A 321 -25.43 0.05 -17.42
N TRP A 322 -25.84 -0.24 -16.18
CA TRP A 322 -26.06 0.79 -15.18
C TRP A 322 -24.73 1.47 -14.83
N GLU A 323 -24.72 2.80 -14.84
CA GLU A 323 -23.61 3.58 -14.33
C GLU A 323 -24.13 4.58 -13.29
N PRO A 324 -23.47 4.68 -12.13
CA PRO A 324 -23.89 5.60 -11.09
C PRO A 324 -23.73 7.06 -11.54
N LYS A 325 -24.75 7.87 -11.30
CA LYS A 325 -24.75 9.30 -11.66
C LYS A 325 -24.10 10.15 -10.57
N SER A 326 -24.13 9.71 -9.32
CA SER A 326 -23.57 10.42 -8.18
C SER A 326 -22.92 9.49 -7.16
N PRO A 327 -22.01 10.00 -6.31
CA PRO A 327 -21.44 9.22 -5.21
C PRO A 327 -22.51 8.77 -4.21
N GLN A 328 -23.56 9.58 -4.04
CA GLN A 328 -24.72 9.27 -3.19
C GLN A 328 -25.49 8.06 -3.69
N GLU A 329 -25.64 7.90 -5.01
CA GLU A 329 -26.30 6.72 -5.60
C GLU A 329 -25.52 5.46 -5.24
N ILE A 330 -24.19 5.48 -5.37
CA ILE A 330 -23.32 4.36 -4.95
C ILE A 330 -23.49 4.09 -3.46
N ALA A 331 -23.40 5.13 -2.62
CA ALA A 331 -23.54 5.01 -1.17
C ALA A 331 -24.89 4.38 -0.77
N ASN A 332 -25.98 4.70 -1.48
CA ASN A 332 -27.30 4.18 -1.17
C ASN A 332 -27.38 2.65 -1.31
N TRP A 333 -26.66 2.09 -2.27
CA TRP A 333 -26.57 0.64 -2.49
C TRP A 333 -25.65 -0.05 -1.47
N ILE A 334 -24.48 0.53 -1.21
CA ILE A 334 -23.39 -0.18 -0.52
C ILE A 334 -23.15 0.29 0.91
N PHE A 335 -23.87 1.31 1.40
CA PHE A 335 -23.61 1.89 2.71
C PHE A 335 -24.89 2.07 3.53
N CYS A 336 -25.02 1.24 4.56
CA CYS A 336 -26.07 1.31 5.55
C CYS A 336 -25.53 1.93 6.84
N THR A 337 -26.26 2.89 7.39
CA THR A 337 -25.95 3.51 8.68
C THR A 337 -27.11 3.33 9.64
N ALA A 338 -26.86 3.24 10.94
CA ALA A 338 -27.94 3.26 11.93
C ALA A 338 -27.63 4.15 13.12
N TYR A 339 -28.56 5.03 13.48
CA TYR A 339 -28.58 5.65 14.79
C TYR A 339 -29.36 4.72 15.73
N MET A 340 -28.70 4.24 16.79
CA MET A 340 -29.33 3.38 17.81
C MET A 340 -29.40 4.16 19.12
N GLY A 341 -30.56 4.78 19.37
CA GLY A 341 -30.78 5.69 20.48
C GLY A 341 -31.27 5.00 21.75
N MET A 342 -31.12 5.67 22.90
CA MET A 342 -31.94 5.39 24.08
C MET A 342 -32.82 6.60 24.37
N GLU A 343 -34.14 6.42 24.39
CA GLU A 343 -35.13 7.51 24.43
C GLU A 343 -34.84 8.54 25.54
N LYS A 344 -34.40 8.07 26.71
CA LYS A 344 -34.13 8.91 27.88
C LYS A 344 -32.71 9.46 27.98
N ASN A 345 -31.77 8.88 27.25
CA ASN A 345 -30.33 9.13 27.44
C ASN A 345 -29.64 9.68 26.18
N SER A 346 -30.26 9.56 25.01
CA SER A 346 -29.76 10.11 23.74
C SER A 346 -30.27 11.52 23.51
N SER A 347 -29.40 12.42 23.06
CA SER A 347 -29.80 13.80 22.77
C SER A 347 -30.44 13.91 21.38
N PRO A 348 -31.51 14.71 21.21
CA PRO A 348 -32.13 14.95 19.90
C PRO A 348 -31.16 15.50 18.85
N GLU A 349 -30.15 16.27 19.29
CA GLU A 349 -29.15 16.87 18.41
C GLU A 349 -28.21 15.82 17.80
N THR A 350 -27.79 14.82 18.58
CA THR A 350 -26.93 13.73 18.06
C THR A 350 -27.68 12.89 17.02
N ARG A 351 -28.93 12.55 17.29
CA ARG A 351 -29.84 11.83 16.38
C ARG A 351 -30.02 12.61 15.08
N LYS A 352 -30.32 13.91 15.19
CA LYS A 352 -30.46 14.79 14.03
C LYS A 352 -29.17 14.90 13.21
N ARG A 353 -28.01 15.08 13.85
CA ARG A 353 -26.71 15.16 13.14
C ARG A 353 -26.41 13.89 12.36
N ALA A 354 -26.70 12.72 12.92
CA ALA A 354 -26.52 11.45 12.23
C ALA A 354 -27.42 11.35 10.99
N ALA A 355 -28.71 11.68 11.14
CA ALA A 355 -29.66 11.67 10.03
C ALA A 355 -29.29 12.69 8.93
N ASP A 356 -28.95 13.93 9.30
CA ASP A 356 -28.57 14.99 8.37
C ASP A 356 -27.32 14.58 7.56
N LEU A 357 -26.29 14.03 8.23
CA LEU A 357 -25.07 13.56 7.56
C LEU A 357 -25.35 12.39 6.62
N ALA A 358 -26.12 11.39 7.07
CA ALA A 358 -26.46 10.22 6.27
C ALA A 358 -27.22 10.61 4.99
N ALA A 359 -28.13 11.58 5.08
CA ALA A 359 -28.85 12.13 3.94
C ALA A 359 -27.91 12.84 2.94
N ILE A 360 -26.95 13.63 3.42
CA ILE A 360 -25.99 14.36 2.57
C ILE A 360 -25.08 13.40 1.79
N ILE A 361 -24.60 12.34 2.45
CA ILE A 361 -23.68 11.37 1.83
C ILE A 361 -24.40 10.28 1.02
N GLY A 362 -25.73 10.19 1.15
CA GLY A 362 -26.57 9.23 0.42
C GLY A 362 -26.65 7.83 1.04
N ALA A 363 -26.28 7.67 2.31
CA ALA A 363 -26.34 6.37 2.97
C ALA A 363 -27.79 5.95 3.26
N ASN A 364 -28.07 4.64 3.24
CA ASN A 364 -29.34 4.10 3.72
C ASN A 364 -29.36 4.17 5.26
N HIS A 365 -30.17 5.07 5.83
CA HIS A 365 -30.16 5.37 7.27
C HIS A 365 -31.31 4.70 8.01
N LEU A 366 -30.97 3.93 9.04
CA LEU A 366 -31.91 3.38 10.00
C LEU A 366 -31.89 4.21 11.28
N ASP A 367 -33.05 4.39 11.89
CA ASP A 367 -33.18 5.10 13.15
C ASP A 367 -34.16 4.35 14.05
N PHE A 368 -33.67 3.85 15.18
CA PHE A 368 -34.47 3.09 16.14
C PHE A 368 -33.91 3.18 17.56
N ASP A 369 -34.79 2.97 18.53
CA ASP A 369 -34.44 2.99 19.95
C ASP A 369 -34.17 1.57 20.47
N ILE A 370 -33.13 1.42 21.30
CA ILE A 370 -32.69 0.12 21.84
C ILE A 370 -33.24 -0.16 23.24
N ASP A 371 -34.01 0.76 23.82
CA ASP A 371 -34.62 0.63 25.15
C ASP A 371 -35.32 -0.74 25.36
N PRO A 372 -36.12 -1.28 24.41
CA PRO A 372 -36.79 -2.56 24.62
C PRO A 372 -35.82 -3.74 24.82
N VAL A 373 -34.69 -3.72 24.11
CA VAL A 373 -33.66 -4.78 24.21
C VAL A 373 -32.82 -4.59 25.47
N PHE A 374 -32.46 -3.34 25.78
CA PHE A 374 -31.76 -2.98 27.01
C PHE A 374 -32.54 -3.42 28.24
N ASP A 375 -33.82 -3.07 28.33
CA ASP A 375 -34.67 -3.40 29.46
C ASP A 375 -34.85 -4.91 29.61
N ALA A 376 -34.97 -5.64 28.50
CA ALA A 376 -35.04 -7.10 28.53
C ALA A 376 -33.77 -7.76 29.09
N GLN A 377 -32.58 -7.26 28.71
CA GLN A 377 -31.30 -7.77 29.21
C GLN A 377 -31.11 -7.45 30.70
N VAL A 378 -31.41 -6.22 31.12
CA VAL A 378 -31.33 -5.82 32.53
C VAL A 378 -32.30 -6.65 33.37
N LYS A 379 -33.54 -6.86 32.89
CA LYS A 379 -34.53 -7.69 33.56
C LYS A 379 -34.06 -9.14 33.74
N LEU A 380 -33.46 -9.74 32.71
CA LEU A 380 -32.89 -11.09 32.79
C LEU A 380 -31.75 -11.18 33.82
N LEU A 381 -30.86 -10.19 33.84
CA LEU A 381 -29.77 -10.13 34.80
C LEU A 381 -30.32 -10.03 36.23
N THR A 382 -31.31 -9.17 36.45
CA THR A 382 -31.95 -8.99 37.75
C THR A 382 -32.70 -10.24 38.20
N SER A 383 -33.45 -10.91 37.32
CA SER A 383 -34.16 -12.14 37.68
C SER A 383 -33.23 -13.30 38.02
N THR A 384 -32.05 -13.35 37.41
CA THR A 384 -31.10 -14.46 37.59
C THR A 384 -30.19 -14.25 38.80
N THR A 385 -29.77 -13.01 39.05
CA THR A 385 -28.77 -12.71 40.10
C THR A 385 -29.40 -12.16 41.38
N GLY A 386 -30.67 -11.73 41.33
CA GLY A 386 -31.32 -10.99 42.42
C GLY A 386 -30.80 -9.56 42.61
N PHE A 387 -29.87 -9.10 41.75
CA PHE A 387 -29.27 -7.77 41.82
C PHE A 387 -29.81 -6.86 40.72
N GLU A 388 -30.31 -5.68 41.11
CA GLU A 388 -30.77 -4.65 40.18
C GLU A 388 -29.65 -3.61 39.98
N PRO A 389 -28.89 -3.67 38.87
CA PRO A 389 -27.90 -2.64 38.59
C PRO A 389 -28.58 -1.30 38.29
N LYS A 390 -28.07 -0.22 38.87
CA LYS A 390 -28.54 1.15 38.63
C LYS A 390 -27.43 2.00 38.05
N PHE A 391 -27.79 2.98 37.20
CA PHE A 391 -26.85 4.02 36.79
C PHE A 391 -26.44 4.87 38.01
N LYS A 392 -25.26 5.49 37.93
CA LYS A 392 -24.72 6.32 39.01
C LYS A 392 -25.66 7.48 39.38
N MET A 393 -26.32 8.08 38.39
CA MET A 393 -27.30 9.15 38.60
C MET A 393 -28.53 8.71 39.40
N TYR A 394 -28.85 7.41 39.40
CA TYR A 394 -29.94 6.80 40.16
C TYR A 394 -29.45 6.08 41.43
N GLY A 395 -28.26 6.46 41.94
CA GLY A 395 -27.70 5.91 43.18
C GLY A 395 -26.91 4.61 43.03
N GLY A 396 -26.60 4.18 41.81
CA GLY A 396 -25.78 2.99 41.54
C GLY A 396 -24.30 3.15 41.88
N THR A 397 -23.61 2.02 42.03
CA THR A 397 -22.14 2.00 42.22
C THR A 397 -21.41 2.32 40.91
N LYS A 398 -20.11 2.63 40.99
CA LYS A 398 -19.28 2.79 39.78
C LYS A 398 -19.29 1.54 38.90
N VAL A 399 -19.27 0.36 39.52
CA VAL A 399 -19.28 -0.93 38.83
C VAL A 399 -20.62 -1.18 38.13
N SER A 400 -21.75 -0.91 38.80
CA SER A 400 -23.07 -1.08 38.17
C SER A 400 -23.28 -0.10 37.02
N ASN A 401 -22.80 1.14 37.16
CA ASN A 401 -22.86 2.13 36.10
C ASN A 401 -22.07 1.68 34.85
N LEU A 402 -20.85 1.18 35.05
CA LEU A 402 -20.01 0.68 33.96
C LEU A 402 -20.61 -0.57 33.32
N ALA A 403 -21.17 -1.49 34.11
CA ALA A 403 -21.83 -2.69 33.60
C ALA A 403 -23.03 -2.34 32.69
N LEU A 404 -23.87 -1.38 33.10
CA LEU A 404 -24.99 -0.91 32.26
C LEU A 404 -24.52 -0.22 30.99
N GLN A 405 -23.43 0.56 31.06
CA GLN A 405 -22.81 1.15 29.86
C GLN A 405 -22.26 0.07 28.91
N TYR A 406 -21.69 -1.02 29.44
CA TYR A 406 -21.24 -2.15 28.61
C TYR A 406 -22.40 -2.91 27.98
N VAL A 407 -23.53 -3.07 28.68
CA VAL A 407 -24.75 -3.67 28.12
C VAL A 407 -25.24 -2.84 26.93
N VAL A 408 -25.28 -1.53 27.07
CA VAL A 408 -25.56 -0.60 25.96
C VAL A 408 -24.56 -0.77 24.83
N HIS A 409 -23.26 -0.76 25.12
CA HIS A 409 -22.22 -0.84 24.10
C HIS A 409 -22.18 -2.18 23.35
N SER A 410 -22.41 -3.30 24.04
CA SER A 410 -22.37 -4.64 23.44
C SER A 410 -23.47 -4.85 22.41
N MET A 411 -24.64 -4.23 22.59
CA MET A 411 -25.74 -4.27 21.64
C MET A 411 -25.37 -3.64 20.29
N PHE A 412 -24.52 -2.61 20.27
CA PHE A 412 -24.00 -2.06 19.01
C PHE A 412 -23.10 -3.04 18.26
N SER A 413 -22.44 -3.96 18.98
CA SER A 413 -21.54 -4.97 18.42
C SER A 413 -22.28 -6.24 17.98
N THR A 414 -23.32 -6.65 18.72
CA THR A 414 -24.05 -7.92 18.46
C THR A 414 -25.19 -7.79 17.45
N SER A 415 -25.78 -6.62 17.26
CA SER A 415 -27.05 -6.52 16.54
C SER A 415 -26.92 -6.74 15.03
N ILE A 416 -25.71 -6.69 14.45
CA ILE A 416 -25.54 -6.63 12.98
C ILE A 416 -24.37 -7.51 12.55
N GLU A 417 -24.44 -8.80 12.88
CA GLU A 417 -23.85 -9.85 12.02
C GLU A 417 -24.79 -10.12 10.84
N ASN A 418 -25.06 -9.09 10.06
CA ASN A 418 -25.72 -9.30 8.78
C ASN A 418 -24.62 -9.84 7.86
N LYS A 419 -24.58 -11.15 7.57
CA LYS A 419 -23.57 -11.85 6.74
C LYS A 419 -23.36 -11.28 5.32
N LYS A 420 -24.04 -10.17 5.00
CA LYS A 420 -23.97 -9.40 3.76
C LYS A 420 -23.15 -8.10 3.87
N PHE A 421 -22.96 -7.54 5.07
CA PHE A 421 -22.32 -6.22 5.27
C PHE A 421 -21.12 -6.30 6.21
N LEU A 422 -20.10 -5.52 5.92
CA LEU A 422 -18.95 -5.30 6.78
C LEU A 422 -19.30 -4.28 7.86
N THR A 423 -19.25 -4.69 9.13
CA THR A 423 -19.44 -3.76 10.25
C THR A 423 -18.17 -2.95 10.46
N ILE A 424 -18.27 -1.62 10.34
CA ILE A 424 -17.17 -0.72 10.72
C ILE A 424 -17.36 -0.31 12.17
N THR A 425 -16.41 -0.69 13.02
CA THR A 425 -16.36 -0.27 14.43
C THR A 425 -15.31 0.82 14.62
N TYR A 426 -15.56 1.70 15.57
CA TYR A 426 -14.64 2.77 15.97
C TYR A 426 -14.57 2.79 17.50
N ASN A 427 -13.41 3.16 18.04
CA ASN A 427 -13.25 3.31 19.49
C ASN A 427 -13.98 4.58 19.92
N VAL A 428 -15.06 4.43 20.68
CA VAL A 428 -15.62 5.54 21.45
C VAL A 428 -14.73 5.70 22.67
N HIS A 429 -13.72 6.57 22.59
CA HIS A 429 -13.05 7.03 23.81
C HIS A 429 -14.04 7.94 24.56
N VAL A 430 -14.68 7.39 25.59
CA VAL A 430 -15.57 8.12 26.52
C VAL A 430 -14.73 8.93 27.51
#